data_AF-A0AAV5JBT0-F1
#
_entry.id   AF-A0AAV5JBT0-F1
#
_cell.length_a   1.000
_cell.length_b   1.000
_cell.length_c   1.000
_cell.angle_alpha   90.00
_cell.angle_beta   90.00
_cell.angle_gamma   90.00
#
_symmetry.space_group_name_H-M   'P 1'
#
loop_
_entity.id
_entity.type
_entity.pdbx_description
1 polymer ?
#
loop_
_entity_poly.entity_id
_entity_poly.type
_entity_poly.pdbx_seq_one_letter_code
_entity_poly.pdbx_strand_id
1 'polypeptide(L)'
;MGNPHILVVPFPAQGHAIPLMELSQILIKHGIKITFVNTEFNHKRITNALGKEPEGQVHFVSIPDGMGAEEDRNHIGKLVEACLKFMPKLALGLELSNRPFLWVVRPNIIEGKDDAYPEGFRNRVADRGKMVGWAPQRAVLNHPSIACFISHCGWNSTMEGVSNGVPFLCWPYFADQFLNESYICDNWKVGLKFEKDENDIIRGEEIKSKVEKLLSDENFKARALELKEKTMNSIKEGGSSEQNLNSFIEWVKSCMK
;
A
#
# COMPACT_ATOMS: atom_id res chain seq x y z
N MET A 1 18.09 29.29 -22.89
CA MET A 1 17.46 27.98 -23.15
C MET A 1 16.32 27.82 -22.16
N GLY A 2 15.14 27.38 -22.61
CA GLY A 2 13.97 27.25 -21.74
C GLY A 2 14.11 26.08 -20.76
N ASN A 3 13.53 26.20 -19.57
CA ASN A 3 13.48 25.07 -18.64
C ASN A 3 12.54 23.99 -19.20
N PRO A 4 12.93 22.69 -19.19
CA PRO A 4 12.04 21.61 -19.56
C PRO A 4 10.74 21.65 -18.78
N HIS A 5 9.62 21.34 -19.46
CA HIS A 5 8.30 21.31 -18.85
C HIS A 5 7.64 19.96 -19.13
N ILE A 6 7.35 19.20 -18.07
CA ILE A 6 6.68 17.90 -18.16
C ILE A 6 5.23 18.03 -17.70
N LEU A 7 4.33 17.43 -18.47
CA LEU A 7 2.96 17.16 -18.07
C LEU A 7 2.90 15.76 -17.44
N VAL A 8 2.53 15.68 -16.16
CA VAL A 8 2.39 14.42 -15.41
C VAL A 8 0.92 14.07 -15.32
N VAL A 9 0.55 12.92 -15.89
CA VAL A 9 -0.83 12.41 -15.93
C VAL A 9 -0.90 11.08 -15.18
N PRO A 10 -1.11 11.09 -13.85
CA PRO A 10 -1.28 9.88 -13.07
C PRO A 10 -2.59 9.16 -13.40
N PHE A 11 -2.61 7.86 -13.20
CA PHE A 11 -3.88 7.14 -13.04
C PHE A 11 -4.63 7.69 -11.80
N PRO A 12 -5.95 7.90 -11.85
CA PRO A 12 -6.70 8.64 -10.82
C PRO A 12 -6.96 7.84 -9.54
N ALA A 13 -5.99 7.07 -9.07
CA ALA A 13 -6.00 6.37 -7.80
C ALA A 13 -4.85 6.86 -6.90
N GLN A 14 -5.11 6.92 -5.59
CA GLN A 14 -4.14 7.41 -4.61
C GLN A 14 -2.77 6.69 -4.71
N GLY A 15 -2.79 5.37 -4.95
CA GLY A 15 -1.56 4.57 -5.10
C GLY A 15 -0.65 5.01 -6.25
N HIS A 16 -1.20 5.67 -7.28
CA HIS A 16 -0.46 6.12 -8.46
C HIS A 16 -0.14 7.63 -8.39
N ALA A 17 -1.05 8.43 -7.84
CA ALA A 17 -0.85 9.87 -7.71
C ALA A 17 0.29 10.22 -6.74
N ILE A 18 0.40 9.52 -5.61
CA ILE A 18 1.47 9.76 -4.61
C ILE A 18 2.88 9.58 -5.20
N PRO A 19 3.27 8.42 -5.77
CA PRO A 19 4.63 8.24 -6.27
C PRO A 19 4.97 9.19 -7.43
N LEU A 20 4.01 9.51 -8.30
CA LEU A 20 4.23 10.49 -9.37
C LEU A 20 4.37 11.92 -8.83
N MET A 21 3.70 12.27 -7.73
CA MET A 21 3.91 13.53 -7.04
C MET A 21 5.31 13.59 -6.41
N GLU A 22 5.76 12.52 -5.75
CA GLU A 22 7.10 12.43 -5.18
C GLU A 22 8.18 12.58 -6.27
N LEU A 23 8.03 11.88 -7.40
CA LEU A 23 8.90 12.05 -8.56
C LEU A 23 8.88 13.51 -9.06
N SER A 24 7.71 14.12 -9.17
CA SER A 24 7.55 15.52 -9.59
C SER A 24 8.35 16.48 -8.71
N GLN A 25 8.32 16.28 -7.39
CA GLN A 25 9.12 17.08 -6.45
C GLN A 25 10.64 16.90 -6.67
N ILE A 26 11.09 15.70 -7.04
CA ILE A 26 12.50 15.46 -7.36
C ILE A 26 12.89 16.19 -8.65
N LEU A 27 12.06 16.12 -9.69
CA LEU A 27 12.32 16.78 -10.99
C LEU A 27 12.39 18.30 -10.85
N ILE A 28 11.51 18.87 -10.02
CA ILE A 28 11.51 20.30 -9.69
C ILE A 28 12.83 20.77 -9.09
N LYS A 29 13.40 19.99 -8.17
CA LYS A 29 14.73 20.28 -7.58
C LYS A 29 15.84 20.32 -8.63
N HIS A 30 15.62 19.71 -9.80
CA HIS A 30 16.54 19.73 -10.94
C HIS A 30 16.18 20.78 -12.00
N GLY A 31 15.33 21.76 -11.66
CA GLY A 31 14.97 22.88 -12.52
C GLY A 31 13.92 22.56 -13.59
N ILE A 32 13.28 21.39 -13.52
CA ILE A 32 12.23 20.97 -14.44
C ILE A 32 10.88 21.51 -13.97
N LYS A 33 10.16 22.21 -14.86
CA LYS A 33 8.80 22.67 -14.60
C LYS A 33 7.83 21.48 -14.69
N ILE A 34 6.87 21.39 -13.79
CA ILE A 34 5.88 20.32 -13.77
C ILE A 34 4.47 20.91 -13.84
N THR A 35 3.66 20.38 -14.75
CA THR A 35 2.19 20.45 -14.64
C THR A 35 1.68 19.08 -14.21
N PHE A 36 0.97 19.01 -13.09
CA PHE A 36 0.40 17.78 -12.57
C PHE A 36 -1.10 17.74 -12.80
N VAL A 37 -1.58 16.76 -13.56
CA VAL A 37 -2.99 16.61 -13.90
C VAL A 37 -3.68 15.74 -12.85
N ASN A 38 -4.76 16.23 -12.28
CA ASN A 38 -5.65 15.47 -11.42
C ASN A 38 -7.04 15.41 -12.04
N THR A 39 -7.84 14.44 -11.61
CA THR A 39 -9.29 14.57 -11.79
C THR A 39 -9.82 15.65 -10.85
N GLU A 40 -10.90 16.32 -11.20
CA GLU A 40 -11.55 17.31 -10.33
C GLU A 40 -11.88 16.75 -8.93
N PHE A 41 -12.31 15.49 -8.86
CA PHE A 41 -12.55 14.80 -7.60
C PHE A 41 -11.29 14.68 -6.75
N ASN A 42 -10.19 14.19 -7.32
CA ASN A 42 -8.93 14.03 -6.60
C ASN A 42 -8.32 15.39 -6.23
N HIS A 43 -8.43 16.38 -7.13
CA HIS A 43 -8.01 17.75 -6.88
C HIS A 43 -8.71 18.34 -5.66
N LYS A 44 -10.05 18.26 -5.60
CA LYS A 44 -10.83 18.69 -4.43
C LYS A 44 -10.40 18.00 -3.15
N ARG A 45 -10.15 16.70 -3.18
CA ARG A 45 -9.68 15.95 -1.99
C ARG A 45 -8.31 16.44 -1.51
N ILE A 46 -7.38 16.69 -2.42
CA ILE A 46 -6.05 17.22 -2.10
C ILE A 46 -6.18 18.63 -1.51
N THR A 47 -6.92 19.53 -2.17
CA THR A 47 -7.10 20.91 -1.72
C THR A 47 -7.80 20.98 -0.36
N ASN A 48 -8.82 20.15 -0.14
CA ASN A 48 -9.52 20.07 1.15
C ASN A 48 -8.59 19.57 2.27
N ALA A 49 -7.71 18.60 1.98
CA ALA A 49 -6.76 18.09 2.96
C ALA A 49 -5.66 19.11 3.31
N LEU A 50 -5.28 19.96 2.36
CA LEU A 50 -4.22 20.97 2.53
C LEU A 50 -4.75 22.33 2.99
N GLY A 51 -6.07 22.57 2.94
CA GLY A 51 -6.71 23.84 3.34
C GLY A 51 -6.50 25.02 2.37
N LYS A 52 -5.56 24.89 1.44
CA LYS A 52 -5.32 25.79 0.29
C LYS A 52 -4.70 24.99 -0.86
N GLU A 53 -4.74 25.54 -2.07
CA GLU A 53 -3.95 24.95 -3.16
C GLU A 53 -2.47 25.00 -2.78
N PRO A 54 -1.69 23.95 -3.10
CA PRO A 54 -0.26 23.97 -2.86
C PRO A 54 0.38 25.12 -3.66
N GLU A 55 0.63 26.25 -3.01
CA GLU A 55 1.46 27.32 -3.57
C GLU A 55 2.89 26.78 -3.71
N GLY A 56 3.35 26.58 -4.95
CA GLY A 56 4.65 25.96 -5.20
C GLY A 56 5.02 25.83 -6.68
N GLN A 57 6.11 25.11 -6.94
CA GLN A 57 6.70 24.89 -8.27
C GLN A 57 5.94 23.87 -9.14
N VAL A 58 4.90 23.22 -8.62
CA VAL A 58 3.99 22.33 -9.38
C VAL A 58 2.76 23.11 -9.79
N HIS A 59 2.48 23.17 -11.09
CA HIS A 59 1.23 23.71 -11.61
C HIS A 59 0.16 22.60 -11.64
N PHE A 60 -0.88 22.71 -10.82
CA PHE A 60 -1.97 21.73 -10.82
C PHE A 60 -3.02 22.06 -11.88
N VAL A 61 -3.48 21.04 -12.59
CA VAL A 61 -4.62 21.14 -13.53
C VAL A 61 -5.61 20.06 -13.17
N SER A 62 -6.88 20.43 -13.04
CA SER A 62 -7.97 19.47 -12.87
C SER A 62 -8.72 19.24 -14.17
N ILE A 63 -9.04 17.98 -14.47
CA ILE A 63 -9.92 17.59 -15.58
C ILE A 63 -11.12 16.77 -15.08
N PRO A 64 -12.27 16.80 -15.77
CA PRO A 64 -13.39 15.91 -15.44
C PRO A 64 -12.98 14.44 -15.55
N ASP A 65 -13.46 13.61 -14.63
CA ASP A 65 -13.22 12.15 -14.66
C ASP A 65 -14.21 11.37 -15.54
N GLY A 66 -15.20 12.07 -16.13
CA GLY A 66 -16.22 11.47 -16.98
C GLY A 66 -17.32 10.71 -16.23
N MET A 67 -17.29 10.71 -14.89
CA MET A 67 -18.32 10.09 -14.04
C MET A 67 -19.40 11.11 -13.64
N GLY A 68 -20.67 10.69 -13.55
CA GLY A 68 -21.75 11.52 -13.01
C GLY A 68 -21.48 11.98 -11.57
N ALA A 69 -22.10 13.08 -11.12
CA ALA A 69 -21.90 13.61 -9.76
C ALA A 69 -22.32 12.63 -8.65
N GLU A 70 -23.28 11.74 -8.96
CA GLU A 70 -23.80 10.73 -8.04
C GLU A 70 -23.13 9.35 -8.17
N GLU A 71 -22.25 9.17 -9.15
CA GLU A 71 -21.53 7.92 -9.31
C GLU A 71 -20.42 7.81 -8.24
N ASP A 72 -20.40 6.67 -7.54
CA ASP A 72 -19.41 6.40 -6.51
C ASP A 72 -18.03 6.18 -7.16
N ARG A 73 -17.21 7.23 -7.06
CA ARG A 73 -15.81 7.25 -7.49
C ARG A 73 -14.91 6.40 -6.63
N ASN A 74 -15.44 5.88 -5.53
CA ASN A 74 -14.81 4.80 -4.84
C ASN A 74 -15.50 3.52 -5.32
N HIS A 75 -14.79 2.60 -5.97
CA HIS A 75 -15.27 1.22 -6.16
C HIS A 75 -15.33 0.45 -4.81
N ILE A 76 -15.84 1.12 -3.77
CA ILE A 76 -15.93 0.74 -2.37
C ILE A 76 -16.97 -0.35 -2.20
N GLY A 77 -18.04 -0.42 -3.00
CA GLY A 77 -19.09 -1.44 -2.81
C GLY A 77 -18.53 -2.88 -2.71
N LYS A 78 -17.80 -3.33 -3.75
CA LYS A 78 -17.17 -4.66 -3.76
C LYS A 78 -16.02 -4.77 -2.74
N LEU A 79 -15.23 -3.71 -2.54
CA LEU A 79 -14.14 -3.71 -1.56
C LEU A 79 -14.65 -3.80 -0.12
N VAL A 80 -15.72 -3.07 0.21
CA VAL A 80 -16.41 -3.08 1.50
C VAL A 80 -17.11 -4.41 1.70
N GLU A 81 -17.79 -4.95 0.69
CA GLU A 81 -18.38 -6.29 0.79
C GLU A 81 -17.29 -7.35 1.03
N ALA A 82 -16.17 -7.29 0.31
CA ALA A 82 -15.03 -8.16 0.52
C ALA A 82 -14.41 -7.96 1.92
N CYS A 83 -14.26 -6.72 2.39
CA CYS A 83 -13.78 -6.41 3.73
C CYS A 83 -14.73 -6.96 4.81
N LEU A 84 -16.05 -6.82 4.65
CA LEU A 84 -17.04 -7.33 5.60
C LEU A 84 -17.04 -8.86 5.66
N LYS A 85 -16.85 -9.54 4.52
CA LYS A 85 -16.65 -11.00 4.48
C LYS A 85 -15.32 -11.42 5.14
N PHE A 86 -14.30 -10.58 5.01
CA PHE A 86 -12.94 -10.80 5.53
C PHE A 86 -12.83 -10.61 7.05
N MET A 87 -13.41 -9.54 7.59
CA MET A 87 -13.16 -9.11 8.97
C MET A 87 -13.46 -10.19 10.03
N PRO A 88 -14.60 -10.91 9.99
CA PRO A 88 -14.87 -11.95 10.98
C PRO A 88 -13.88 -13.12 10.90
N LYS A 89 -13.43 -13.48 9.70
CA LYS A 89 -12.48 -14.57 9.47
C LYS A 89 -11.07 -14.18 9.95
N LEU A 90 -10.63 -12.96 9.62
CA LEU A 90 -9.39 -12.42 10.14
C LEU A 90 -9.41 -12.31 11.66
N ALA A 91 -10.51 -11.82 12.25
CA ALA A 91 -10.66 -11.72 13.70
C ALA A 91 -10.49 -13.10 14.37
N LEU A 92 -11.16 -14.13 13.86
CA LEU A 92 -10.99 -15.50 14.35
C LEU A 92 -9.55 -16.01 14.19
N GLY A 93 -8.92 -15.78 13.04
CA GLY A 93 -7.53 -16.17 12.80
C GLY A 93 -6.54 -15.49 13.73
N LEU A 94 -6.70 -14.18 13.97
CA LEU A 94 -5.90 -13.42 14.93
C LEU A 94 -6.09 -13.93 16.35
N GLU A 95 -7.33 -14.21 16.76
CA GLU A 95 -7.63 -14.80 18.07
C GLU A 95 -6.96 -16.16 18.25
N LEU A 96 -7.13 -17.06 17.27
CA LEU A 96 -6.59 -18.42 17.25
C LEU A 96 -5.06 -18.46 17.18
N SER A 97 -4.43 -17.48 16.55
CA SER A 97 -2.96 -17.38 16.47
C SER A 97 -2.30 -17.18 17.83
N ASN A 98 -3.04 -16.62 18.81
CA ASN A 98 -2.54 -16.25 20.12
C ASN A 98 -1.25 -15.40 20.06
N ARG A 99 -1.10 -14.56 19.02
CA ARG A 99 0.03 -13.64 18.85
C ARG A 99 -0.40 -12.19 19.05
N PRO A 100 0.51 -11.29 19.48
CA PRO A 100 0.25 -9.86 19.47
C PRO A 100 -0.03 -9.35 18.06
N PHE A 101 -0.99 -8.43 17.91
CA PHE A 101 -1.31 -7.85 16.62
C PHE A 101 -1.69 -6.37 16.70
N LEU A 102 -1.36 -5.63 15.65
CA LEU A 102 -1.90 -4.31 15.36
C LEU A 102 -2.78 -4.43 14.11
N TRP A 103 -4.06 -4.08 14.24
CA TRP A 103 -5.01 -4.13 13.13
C TRP A 103 -5.59 -2.74 12.85
N VAL A 104 -5.29 -2.22 11.65
CA VAL A 104 -5.90 -0.98 11.17
C VAL A 104 -7.26 -1.28 10.56
N VAL A 105 -8.34 -0.76 11.17
CA VAL A 105 -9.71 -0.88 10.67
C VAL A 105 -10.30 0.51 10.51
N ARG A 106 -10.62 0.90 9.27
CA ARG A 106 -11.17 2.22 9.02
C ARG A 106 -12.60 2.35 9.58
N PRO A 107 -12.92 3.38 10.37
CA PRO A 107 -14.24 3.54 10.99
C PRO A 107 -15.40 3.53 10.00
N ASN A 108 -15.21 4.15 8.83
CA ASN A 108 -16.23 4.24 7.79
C ASN A 108 -16.61 2.88 7.16
N ILE A 109 -15.84 1.81 7.40
CA ILE A 109 -16.16 0.45 6.93
C ILE A 109 -17.04 -0.28 7.95
N ILE A 110 -16.89 0.04 9.24
CA ILE A 110 -17.55 -0.65 10.36
C ILE A 110 -18.75 0.13 10.94
N GLU A 111 -18.92 1.38 10.54
CA GLU A 111 -20.00 2.23 11.03
C GLU A 111 -21.38 1.62 10.67
N GLY A 112 -22.20 1.37 11.69
CA GLY A 112 -23.51 0.72 11.54
C GLY A 112 -23.46 -0.78 11.22
N LYS A 113 -22.33 -1.48 11.48
CA LYS A 113 -22.16 -2.92 11.23
C LYS A 113 -21.92 -3.68 12.54
N ASP A 114 -22.97 -4.34 13.03
CA ASP A 114 -22.93 -5.12 14.28
C ASP A 114 -22.16 -6.44 14.15
N ASP A 115 -21.96 -6.94 12.93
CA ASP A 115 -21.34 -8.23 12.60
C ASP A 115 -19.88 -8.14 12.14
N ALA A 116 -19.25 -6.95 12.22
CA ALA A 116 -17.88 -6.75 11.77
C ALA A 116 -16.87 -7.65 12.51
N TYR A 117 -17.19 -8.09 13.73
CA TYR A 117 -16.37 -9.00 14.53
C TYR A 117 -17.26 -10.05 15.22
N PRO A 118 -16.71 -11.22 15.55
CA PRO A 118 -17.39 -12.17 16.44
C PRO A 118 -17.72 -11.52 17.79
N GLU A 119 -18.87 -11.88 18.36
CA GLU A 119 -19.29 -11.39 19.68
C GLU A 119 -18.19 -11.61 20.72
N GLY A 120 -17.88 -10.60 21.52
CA GLY A 120 -16.85 -10.65 22.57
C GLY A 120 -15.39 -10.66 22.08
N PHE A 121 -15.13 -10.66 20.76
CA PHE A 121 -13.77 -10.71 20.19
C PHE A 121 -12.82 -9.69 20.81
N ARG A 122 -13.24 -8.42 20.88
CA ARG A 122 -12.43 -7.32 21.44
C ARG A 122 -12.00 -7.58 22.88
N ASN A 123 -12.87 -8.19 23.69
CA ASN A 123 -12.55 -8.51 25.09
C ASN A 123 -11.56 -9.68 25.17
N ARG A 124 -11.75 -10.72 24.34
CA ARG A 124 -10.90 -11.92 24.34
C ARG A 124 -9.46 -11.65 23.87
N VAL A 125 -9.24 -10.59 23.10
CA VAL A 125 -7.92 -10.20 22.57
C VAL A 125 -7.35 -8.94 23.23
N ALA A 126 -8.01 -8.36 24.24
CA ALA A 126 -7.67 -7.04 24.79
C ALA A 126 -6.23 -6.92 25.33
N ASP A 127 -5.65 -8.03 25.77
CA ASP A 127 -4.30 -8.14 26.32
C ASP A 127 -3.19 -8.22 25.26
N ARG A 128 -3.54 -8.52 24.01
CA ARG A 128 -2.57 -8.78 22.92
C ARG A 128 -2.89 -8.10 21.58
N GLY A 129 -4.11 -7.59 21.41
CA GLY A 129 -4.60 -6.98 20.19
C GLY A 129 -4.81 -5.48 20.34
N LYS A 130 -4.35 -4.71 19.35
CA LYS A 130 -4.66 -3.27 19.23
C LYS A 130 -5.34 -2.98 17.90
N MET A 131 -6.54 -2.41 17.96
CA MET A 131 -7.28 -1.95 16.78
C MET A 131 -7.27 -0.42 16.71
N VAL A 132 -6.99 0.14 15.53
CA VAL A 132 -6.90 1.60 15.31
C VAL A 132 -7.51 2.01 13.96
N GLY A 133 -8.00 3.24 13.85
CA GLY A 133 -8.56 3.77 12.59
C GLY A 133 -7.50 4.08 11.53
N TRP A 134 -6.28 4.37 11.97
CA TRP A 134 -5.14 4.73 11.14
C TRP A 134 -3.83 4.43 11.90
N ALA A 135 -2.77 4.09 11.17
CA ALA A 135 -1.44 3.93 11.73
C ALA A 135 -0.37 4.47 10.75
N PRO A 136 0.77 4.98 11.24
CA PRO A 136 1.89 5.39 10.39
C PRO A 136 2.60 4.14 9.83
N GLN A 137 2.05 3.53 8.77
CA GLN A 137 2.45 2.21 8.25
C GLN A 137 3.97 2.04 8.10
N ARG A 138 4.66 3.00 7.48
CA ARG A 138 6.13 2.96 7.34
C ARG A 138 6.87 2.88 8.69
N ALA A 139 6.42 3.61 9.70
CA ALA A 139 7.02 3.57 11.03
C ALA A 139 6.70 2.25 11.77
N VAL A 140 5.48 1.73 11.59
CA VAL A 140 5.09 0.40 12.09
C VAL A 140 5.97 -0.67 11.47
N LEU A 141 6.08 -0.74 10.14
CA LEU A 141 6.86 -1.76 9.43
C LEU A 141 8.37 -1.70 9.74
N ASN A 142 8.90 -0.54 10.11
CA ASN A 142 10.29 -0.38 10.54
C ASN A 142 10.50 -0.79 12.01
N HIS A 143 9.45 -1.06 12.78
CA HIS A 143 9.57 -1.41 14.19
C HIS A 143 10.06 -2.87 14.36
N PRO A 144 11.06 -3.14 15.22
CA PRO A 144 11.65 -4.47 15.37
C PRO A 144 10.66 -5.55 15.84
N SER A 145 9.57 -5.16 16.50
CA SER A 145 8.51 -6.11 16.92
C SER A 145 7.63 -6.62 15.78
N ILE A 146 7.71 -6.06 14.57
CA ILE A 146 6.92 -6.55 13.44
C ILE A 146 7.56 -7.80 12.85
N ALA A 147 6.84 -8.91 13.03
CA ALA A 147 7.28 -10.22 12.54
C ALA A 147 6.73 -10.55 11.15
N CYS A 148 5.52 -10.08 10.81
CA CYS A 148 4.92 -10.25 9.49
C CYS A 148 3.92 -9.13 9.18
N PHE A 149 3.58 -8.99 7.89
CA PHE A 149 2.62 -8.01 7.41
C PHE A 149 1.52 -8.70 6.59
N ILE A 150 0.29 -8.73 7.13
CA ILE A 150 -0.90 -9.13 6.37
C ILE A 150 -1.30 -7.95 5.47
N SER A 151 -1.25 -8.15 4.15
CA SER A 151 -1.42 -7.07 3.18
C SER A 151 -2.25 -7.51 1.99
N HIS A 152 -2.99 -6.55 1.44
CA HIS A 152 -3.67 -6.69 0.16
C HIS A 152 -2.74 -6.64 -1.05
N CYS A 153 -1.43 -6.52 -0.84
CA CYS A 153 -0.41 -6.53 -1.89
C CYS A 153 -0.49 -5.34 -2.88
N GLY A 154 -1.08 -4.21 -2.47
CA GLY A 154 -0.97 -2.97 -3.26
C GLY A 154 0.48 -2.49 -3.31
N TRP A 155 0.94 -2.04 -4.48
CA TRP A 155 2.36 -1.85 -4.77
C TRP A 155 3.11 -0.95 -3.76
N ASN A 156 2.50 0.16 -3.31
CA ASN A 156 3.14 1.03 -2.32
C ASN A 156 3.37 0.30 -0.98
N SER A 157 2.39 -0.49 -0.52
CA SER A 157 2.53 -1.28 0.72
C SER A 157 3.53 -2.42 0.55
N THR A 158 3.59 -3.03 -0.63
CA THR A 158 4.60 -4.03 -0.99
C THR A 158 6.00 -3.42 -0.92
N MET A 159 6.23 -2.25 -1.53
CA MET A 159 7.53 -1.57 -1.50
C MET A 159 7.92 -1.15 -0.08
N GLU A 160 6.99 -0.69 0.75
CA GLU A 160 7.26 -0.39 2.16
C GLU A 160 7.65 -1.64 2.96
N GLY A 161 6.94 -2.77 2.80
CA GLY A 161 7.27 -4.01 3.51
C GLY A 161 8.62 -4.60 3.06
N VAL A 162 8.89 -4.59 1.75
CA VAL A 162 10.18 -5.03 1.18
C VAL A 162 11.33 -4.16 1.70
N SER A 163 11.19 -2.83 1.65
CA SER A 163 12.23 -1.90 2.13
C SER A 163 12.50 -2.00 3.63
N ASN A 164 11.59 -2.59 4.40
CA ASN A 164 11.77 -2.86 5.82
C ASN A 164 12.18 -4.31 6.13
N GLY A 165 12.19 -5.20 5.14
CA GLY A 165 12.55 -6.61 5.31
C GLY A 165 11.53 -7.38 6.13
N VAL A 166 10.25 -7.10 5.89
CA VAL A 166 9.11 -7.71 6.59
C VAL A 166 8.49 -8.79 5.69
N PRO A 167 8.37 -10.05 6.16
CA PRO A 167 7.65 -11.09 5.45
C PRO A 167 6.14 -10.81 5.31
N PHE A 168 5.52 -11.35 4.27
CA PHE A 168 4.13 -11.05 3.91
C PHE A 168 3.18 -12.23 4.12
N LEU A 169 1.95 -11.92 4.50
CA LEU A 169 0.79 -12.76 4.25
C LEU A 169 -0.13 -12.02 3.27
N CYS A 170 -0.28 -12.58 2.09
CA CYS A 170 -0.94 -11.96 0.95
C CYS A 170 -2.45 -12.23 0.96
N TRP A 171 -3.24 -11.17 0.84
CA TRP A 171 -4.69 -11.22 0.68
C TRP A 171 -5.18 -10.20 -0.36
N PRO A 172 -4.90 -10.42 -1.66
CA PRO A 172 -5.28 -9.50 -2.72
C PRO A 172 -6.80 -9.39 -2.88
N TYR A 173 -7.26 -8.21 -3.33
CA TYR A 173 -8.66 -7.91 -3.61
C TYR A 173 -8.92 -7.61 -5.08
N PHE A 174 -8.08 -6.80 -5.75
CA PHE A 174 -8.33 -6.31 -7.11
C PHE A 174 -7.06 -5.81 -7.84
N ALA A 175 -7.19 -5.51 -9.13
CA ALA A 175 -6.14 -4.93 -9.97
C ALA A 175 -4.82 -5.72 -9.94
N ASP A 176 -3.69 -5.03 -9.80
CA ASP A 176 -2.32 -5.57 -9.82
C ASP A 176 -1.97 -6.39 -8.57
N GLN A 177 -2.82 -6.38 -7.56
CA GLN A 177 -2.55 -7.04 -6.26
C GLN A 177 -2.30 -8.54 -6.40
N PHE A 178 -3.01 -9.22 -7.31
CA PHE A 178 -2.80 -10.65 -7.58
C PHE A 178 -1.45 -10.92 -8.25
N LEU A 179 -1.00 -10.03 -9.14
CA LEU A 179 0.33 -10.12 -9.73
C LEU A 179 1.41 -9.87 -8.68
N ASN A 180 1.22 -8.85 -7.84
CA ASN A 180 2.12 -8.54 -6.74
C ASN A 180 2.22 -9.70 -5.74
N GLU A 181 1.11 -10.39 -5.43
CA GLU A 181 1.12 -11.63 -4.65
C GLU A 181 2.03 -12.68 -5.29
N SER A 182 1.93 -12.95 -6.60
CA SER A 182 2.81 -13.90 -7.27
C SER A 182 4.29 -13.52 -7.16
N TYR A 183 4.63 -12.24 -7.28
CA TYR A 183 6.00 -11.79 -7.02
C TYR A 183 6.45 -12.07 -5.59
N ILE A 184 5.59 -11.77 -4.60
CA ILE A 184 5.89 -11.96 -3.18
C ILE A 184 6.06 -13.45 -2.83
N CYS A 185 5.14 -14.29 -3.29
CA CYS A 185 5.04 -15.70 -2.91
C CYS A 185 5.91 -16.62 -3.77
N ASP A 186 5.90 -16.43 -5.09
CA ASP A 186 6.47 -17.39 -6.03
C ASP A 186 7.90 -16.99 -6.45
N ASN A 187 8.12 -15.69 -6.71
CA ASN A 187 9.40 -15.19 -7.22
C ASN A 187 10.38 -14.84 -6.09
N TRP A 188 10.00 -13.92 -5.21
CA TRP A 188 10.82 -13.47 -4.09
C TRP A 188 10.77 -14.43 -2.91
N LYS A 189 9.67 -15.19 -2.78
CA LYS A 189 9.44 -16.17 -1.72
C LYS A 189 9.55 -15.56 -0.32
N VAL A 190 9.13 -14.30 -0.19
CA VAL A 190 9.15 -13.53 1.07
C VAL A 190 7.79 -13.52 1.77
N GLY A 191 6.82 -14.28 1.27
CA GLY A 191 5.51 -14.38 1.89
C GLY A 191 4.71 -15.60 1.46
N LEU A 192 3.53 -15.74 2.03
CA LEU A 192 2.55 -16.79 1.73
C LEU A 192 1.21 -16.17 1.37
N LYS A 193 0.47 -16.84 0.50
CA LYS A 193 -0.95 -16.55 0.24
C LYS A 193 -1.84 -17.47 1.06
N PHE A 194 -3.05 -17.00 1.35
CA PHE A 194 -4.09 -17.81 1.97
C PHE A 194 -4.79 -18.69 0.94
N GLU A 195 -5.11 -19.91 1.35
CA GLU A 195 -5.90 -20.84 0.55
C GLU A 195 -7.38 -20.75 0.94
N LYS A 196 -8.22 -20.79 -0.08
CA LYS A 196 -9.67 -20.80 0.10
C LYS A 196 -10.16 -22.24 0.14
N ASP A 197 -11.18 -22.51 0.94
CA ASP A 197 -11.87 -23.78 0.92
C ASP A 197 -12.79 -23.93 -0.30
N GLU A 198 -13.48 -25.07 -0.39
CA GLU A 198 -14.45 -25.39 -1.46
C GLU A 198 -15.59 -24.37 -1.63
N ASN A 199 -15.84 -23.52 -0.63
CA ASN A 199 -16.85 -22.46 -0.66
C ASN A 199 -16.25 -21.08 -0.95
N ASP A 200 -14.99 -21.01 -1.41
CA ASP A 200 -14.24 -19.77 -1.64
C ASP A 200 -13.99 -18.96 -0.35
N ILE A 201 -13.96 -19.63 0.82
CA ILE A 201 -13.78 -18.99 2.14
C ILE A 201 -12.39 -19.29 2.71
N ILE A 202 -11.72 -18.24 3.20
CA ILE A 202 -10.51 -18.38 4.02
C ILE A 202 -10.94 -18.51 5.48
N ARG A 203 -10.58 -19.64 6.11
CA ARG A 203 -10.97 -19.95 7.50
C ARG A 203 -9.97 -19.38 8.51
N GLY A 204 -10.40 -19.23 9.77
CA GLY A 204 -9.53 -18.74 10.84
C GLY A 204 -8.33 -19.67 11.10
N GLU A 205 -8.53 -20.98 10.94
CA GLU A 205 -7.51 -22.01 11.08
C GLU A 205 -6.43 -21.89 9.99
N GLU A 206 -6.83 -21.55 8.77
CA GLU A 206 -5.91 -21.29 7.67
C GLU A 206 -5.05 -20.05 7.98
N ILE A 207 -5.66 -18.98 8.49
CA ILE A 207 -4.92 -17.77 8.88
C ILE A 207 -3.91 -18.09 9.98
N LYS A 208 -4.33 -18.80 11.03
CA LYS A 208 -3.44 -19.27 12.10
C LYS A 208 -2.29 -20.08 11.53
N SER A 209 -2.59 -21.09 10.69
CA SER A 209 -1.61 -21.99 10.09
C SER A 209 -0.56 -21.23 9.27
N LYS A 210 -0.99 -20.27 8.42
CA LYS A 210 -0.06 -19.47 7.62
C LYS A 210 0.77 -18.51 8.48
N VAL A 211 0.22 -17.93 9.54
CA VAL A 211 0.98 -17.15 10.52
C VAL A 211 2.05 -18.02 11.19
N GLU A 212 1.69 -19.19 11.70
CA GLU A 212 2.63 -20.11 12.35
C GLU A 212 3.71 -20.59 11.39
N LYS A 213 3.34 -20.98 10.16
CA LYS A 213 4.28 -21.38 9.11
C LYS A 213 5.25 -20.27 8.72
N LEU A 214 4.76 -19.05 8.49
CA LEU A 214 5.61 -17.93 8.10
C LEU A 214 6.62 -17.57 9.20
N LEU A 215 6.21 -17.68 10.48
CA LEU A 215 7.05 -17.31 11.62
C LEU A 215 7.98 -18.43 12.10
N SER A 216 7.75 -19.69 11.68
CA SER A 216 8.60 -20.84 12.03
C SER A 216 9.68 -21.14 10.99
N ASP A 217 9.49 -20.68 9.75
CA ASP A 217 10.46 -20.84 8.67
C ASP A 217 11.31 -19.57 8.51
N GLU A 218 12.51 -19.60 9.12
CA GLU A 218 13.50 -18.53 9.08
C GLU A 218 13.91 -18.14 7.65
N ASN A 219 13.68 -18.99 6.64
CA ASN A 219 13.98 -18.65 5.26
C ASN A 219 13.15 -17.48 4.75
N PHE A 220 11.92 -17.29 5.21
CA PHE A 220 11.11 -16.12 4.82
C PHE A 220 11.74 -14.83 5.33
N LYS A 221 12.18 -14.82 6.59
CA LYS A 221 12.83 -13.65 7.18
C LYS A 221 14.18 -13.38 6.53
N ALA A 222 14.98 -14.42 6.30
CA ALA A 222 16.27 -14.30 5.62
C ALA A 222 16.13 -13.70 4.22
N ARG A 223 15.22 -14.24 3.39
CA ARG A 223 14.94 -13.70 2.05
C ARG A 223 14.40 -12.28 2.08
N ALA A 224 13.54 -11.94 3.06
CA ALA A 224 13.03 -10.58 3.22
C ALA A 224 14.16 -9.58 3.54
N LEU A 225 15.12 -9.97 4.39
CA LEU A 225 16.29 -9.14 4.70
C LEU A 225 17.25 -9.01 3.52
N GLU A 226 17.48 -10.08 2.76
CA GLU A 226 18.28 -10.03 1.53
C GLU A 226 17.64 -9.10 0.49
N LEU A 227 16.32 -9.19 0.31
CA LEU A 227 15.59 -8.34 -0.62
C LEU A 227 15.62 -6.88 -0.16
N LYS A 228 15.45 -6.61 1.14
CA LYS A 228 15.67 -5.29 1.73
C LYS A 228 17.05 -4.75 1.38
N GLU A 229 18.10 -5.53 1.56
CA GLU A 229 19.46 -5.10 1.25
C GLU A 229 19.62 -4.73 -0.22
N LYS A 230 19.11 -5.56 -1.14
CA LYS A 230 19.10 -5.27 -2.59
C LYS A 230 18.37 -3.97 -2.90
N THR A 231 17.19 -3.76 -2.32
CA THR A 231 16.41 -2.52 -2.49
C THR A 231 17.14 -1.30 -1.95
N MET A 232 17.71 -1.37 -0.75
CA MET A 232 18.44 -0.24 -0.16
C MET A 232 19.74 0.06 -0.93
N ASN A 233 20.41 -0.96 -1.46
CA ASN A 233 21.59 -0.80 -2.30
C ASN A 233 21.27 -0.22 -3.68
N SER A 234 20.05 -0.36 -4.20
CA SER A 234 19.70 0.22 -5.50
C SER A 234 19.38 1.72 -5.41
N ILE A 235 18.94 2.21 -4.25
CA ILE A 235 18.51 3.61 -4.06
C ILE A 235 19.56 4.51 -3.38
N LYS A 236 20.64 3.94 -2.83
CA LYS A 236 21.75 4.72 -2.26
C LYS A 236 22.56 5.43 -3.36
N GLU A 237 23.44 6.33 -2.95
CA GLU A 237 24.39 6.99 -3.86
C GLU A 237 25.23 5.95 -4.64
N GLY A 238 25.26 6.10 -5.97
CA GLY A 238 25.87 5.16 -6.90
C GLY A 238 25.04 3.91 -7.20
N GLY A 239 23.85 3.78 -6.62
CA GLY A 239 22.92 2.67 -6.83
C GLY A 239 22.21 2.75 -8.19
N SER A 240 21.74 1.60 -8.69
CA SER A 240 21.17 1.51 -10.04
C SER A 240 19.87 2.31 -10.21
N SER A 241 19.01 2.40 -9.21
CA SER A 241 17.78 3.20 -9.27
C SER A 241 18.08 4.70 -9.28
N GLU A 242 19.08 5.15 -8.51
CA GLU A 242 19.56 6.53 -8.53
C GLU A 242 20.17 6.88 -9.90
N GLN A 243 21.03 6.01 -10.44
CA GLN A 243 21.63 6.18 -11.76
C GLN A 243 20.58 6.26 -12.87
N ASN A 244 19.54 5.42 -12.82
CA ASN A 244 18.44 5.46 -13.77
C ASN A 244 17.67 6.79 -13.69
N LEU A 245 17.41 7.28 -12.47
CA LEU A 245 16.75 8.57 -12.26
C LEU A 245 17.60 9.74 -12.80
N ASN A 246 18.91 9.74 -12.52
CA ASN A 246 19.83 10.75 -13.03
C ASN A 246 19.89 10.72 -14.57
N SER A 247 19.96 9.53 -15.15
CA SER A 247 19.95 9.34 -16.61
C SER A 247 18.66 9.87 -17.24
N PHE A 248 17.51 9.61 -16.60
CA PHE A 248 16.22 10.15 -17.02
C PHE A 248 16.19 11.69 -16.96
N ILE A 249 16.68 12.29 -15.87
CA ILE A 249 16.73 13.75 -15.71
C ILE A 249 17.61 14.40 -16.79
N GLU A 250 18.79 13.84 -17.05
CA GLU A 250 19.68 14.36 -18.09
C GLU A 250 19.10 14.18 -19.49
N TRP A 251 18.43 13.05 -19.75
CA TRP A 251 17.70 12.85 -20.99
C TRP A 251 16.61 13.91 -21.19
N VAL A 252 15.76 14.18 -20.19
CA VAL A 252 14.73 15.23 -20.27
C VAL A 252 15.35 16.60 -20.56
N LYS A 253 16.45 16.96 -19.89
CA LYS A 253 17.14 18.24 -20.14
C LYS A 253 17.69 18.32 -21.56
N SER A 254 18.12 17.20 -22.13
CA SER A 254 18.66 17.14 -23.50
C SER A 254 17.59 17.37 -24.58
N CYS A 255 16.33 17.00 -24.32
CA CYS A 255 15.23 17.16 -25.27
C CYS A 255 14.82 18.63 -25.53
N MET A 256 15.36 19.58 -24.78
CA MET A 256 15.03 21.02 -24.87
C MET A 256 16.18 21.87 -25.46
N LYS A 257 17.15 21.20 -26.10
CA LYS A 257 18.19 21.85 -26.91
C LYS A 257 17.66 22.25 -28.28
#